data_AF-A0AAV4LYC8-F1
#
_entry.id   AF-A0AAV4LYC8-F1
#
_cell.length_a   1.000
_cell.length_b   1.000
_cell.length_c   1.000
_cell.angle_alpha   90.00
_cell.angle_beta   90.00
_cell.angle_gamma   90.00
#
_symmetry.space_group_name_H-M   'P 1'
#
loop_
_entity.id
_entity.type
_entity.pdbx_description
1 polymer ?
#
loop_
_entity_poly.entity_id
_entity_poly.type
_entity_poly.pdbx_seq_one_letter_code
_entity_poly.pdbx_strand_id
1 'polypeptide(L)'
;MSELVCGVSGYSASSAGVHVPGATLRRLEDELPEPSVLSKPRSVFRGSDTVQRCITTASICESSESCSAEQPATTESEDGHVAESTDAEQAGFHQVSSHLVIFDYDDTLLPTYALACAQRSNPGHQLVDPELMGEDLDRLTEAILVNFNNVIRVATLVIVTSASSQWLMQSCERYLPRIGEFFSEHEIRIISARDRLDNSLLAQKHWKYFIFIDLVEEHFIEQLKSGEPFTVTSIGDGSEEREACMKLASIFKNQNWIFKNLKLLSQPSVACLLEQHSLLAKSFDSFFKMRTSADLCILFDKKRSKPDN
;
A
#
# COMPACT_ATOMS: atom_id res chain seq x y z
N MET A 1 -8.47 7.77 53.98
CA MET A 1 -9.84 7.26 54.18
C MET A 1 -10.77 8.16 53.38
N SER A 2 -11.43 7.72 52.31
CA SER A 2 -11.50 6.36 51.76
C SER A 2 -11.65 6.41 50.24
N GLU A 3 -11.30 5.32 49.58
CA GLU A 3 -11.40 5.16 48.12
C GLU A 3 -12.87 5.06 47.67
N LEU A 4 -13.15 5.42 46.41
CA LEU A 4 -14.23 4.79 45.66
C LEU A 4 -13.78 4.53 44.22
N VAL A 5 -14.01 3.29 43.78
CA VAL A 5 -13.63 2.72 42.48
C VAL A 5 -14.89 2.55 41.62
N CYS A 6 -14.69 2.22 40.33
CA CYS A 6 -15.68 1.89 39.28
C CYS A 6 -16.14 3.08 38.42
N GLY A 7 -16.21 2.94 37.09
CA GLY A 7 -15.80 1.80 36.27
C GLY A 7 -15.92 2.10 34.78
N VAL A 8 -15.01 1.55 33.97
CA VAL A 8 -14.97 1.77 32.52
C VAL A 8 -15.88 0.77 31.81
N SER A 9 -16.98 1.23 31.20
CA SER A 9 -17.82 0.39 30.35
C SER A 9 -17.22 0.32 28.94
N GLY A 10 -16.68 -0.84 28.57
CA GLY A 10 -16.21 -1.08 27.20
C GLY A 10 -17.36 -1.12 26.21
N TYR A 11 -17.30 -0.28 25.17
CA TYR A 11 -18.18 -0.39 24.01
C TYR A 11 -17.67 -1.48 23.07
N SER A 12 -18.42 -2.58 23.00
CA SER A 12 -18.26 -3.58 21.94
C SER A 12 -18.73 -2.96 20.62
N ALA A 13 -17.81 -2.73 19.69
CA ALA A 13 -18.13 -2.32 18.34
C ALA A 13 -18.57 -3.55 17.54
N SER A 14 -19.88 -3.72 17.31
CA SER A 14 -20.37 -4.74 16.39
C SER A 14 -20.02 -4.34 14.95
N SER A 15 -19.31 -5.22 14.24
CA SER A 15 -19.06 -5.04 12.81
C SER A 15 -20.34 -5.36 12.03
N ALA A 16 -21.05 -4.32 11.62
CA ALA A 16 -22.10 -4.43 10.62
C ALA A 16 -21.47 -4.75 9.26
N GLY A 17 -21.20 -6.03 9.01
CA GLY A 17 -20.62 -6.52 7.76
C GLY A 17 -21.51 -6.19 6.56
N VAL A 18 -20.98 -5.42 5.62
CA VAL A 18 -21.65 -5.11 4.35
C VAL A 18 -21.72 -6.39 3.51
N HIS A 19 -22.92 -6.97 3.40
CA HIS A 19 -23.12 -8.25 2.72
C HIS A 19 -23.22 -8.09 1.20
N VAL A 20 -22.21 -8.58 0.48
CA VAL A 20 -22.37 -8.97 -0.92
C VAL A 20 -22.68 -10.47 -0.94
N PRO A 21 -23.69 -10.95 -1.68
CA PRO A 21 -23.97 -12.38 -1.77
C PRO A 21 -22.72 -13.17 -2.20
N GLY A 22 -22.19 -13.98 -1.28
CA GLY A 22 -21.04 -14.86 -1.52
C GLY A 22 -19.65 -14.29 -1.19
N ALA A 23 -19.48 -13.01 -0.83
CA ALA A 23 -18.16 -12.41 -0.59
C ALA A 23 -18.13 -11.47 0.63
N THR A 24 -17.03 -11.45 1.40
CA THR A 24 -16.90 -10.60 2.60
C THR A 24 -15.43 -10.27 2.93
N LEU A 25 -15.19 -9.07 3.50
CA LEU A 25 -13.91 -8.69 4.11
C LEU A 25 -13.79 -9.28 5.52
N ARG A 26 -12.72 -10.03 5.81
CA ARG A 26 -12.42 -10.55 7.17
C ARG A 26 -11.01 -10.18 7.61
N ARG A 27 -10.74 -10.19 8.93
CA ARG A 27 -9.35 -10.07 9.42
C ARG A 27 -8.63 -11.41 9.23
N LEU A 28 -7.36 -11.36 8.86
CA LEU A 28 -6.54 -12.57 8.73
C LEU A 28 -6.31 -13.32 10.05
N GLU A 29 -6.45 -12.64 11.19
CA GLU A 29 -6.38 -13.25 12.53
C GLU A 29 -7.58 -14.17 12.82
N ASP A 30 -8.73 -13.94 12.17
CA ASP A 30 -9.96 -14.72 12.35
C ASP A 30 -9.90 -16.12 11.68
N GLU A 31 -8.80 -16.45 10.98
CA GLU A 31 -8.61 -17.74 10.29
C GLU A 31 -7.83 -18.78 11.12
N LEU A 32 -7.34 -18.45 12.32
CA LEU A 32 -6.68 -19.43 13.18
C LEU A 32 -7.71 -20.43 13.77
N PRO A 33 -7.61 -21.75 13.50
CA PRO A 33 -8.45 -22.72 14.16
C PRO A 33 -8.14 -22.76 15.67
N GLU A 34 -9.19 -22.75 16.49
CA GLU A 34 -9.15 -22.92 17.95
C GLU A 34 -8.17 -24.04 18.35
N PRO A 35 -7.18 -23.78 19.24
CA PRO A 35 -6.16 -24.75 19.59
C PRO A 35 -6.77 -25.94 20.33
N SER A 36 -6.89 -27.08 19.62
CA SER A 36 -7.42 -28.32 20.16
C SER A 36 -6.62 -28.78 21.38
N VAL A 37 -7.27 -28.80 22.55
CA VAL A 37 -6.69 -29.20 23.83
C VAL A 37 -6.29 -30.68 23.80
N LEU A 38 -4.99 -31.01 23.84
CA LEU A 38 -4.53 -32.30 24.38
C LEU A 38 -3.07 -32.31 24.88
N SER A 39 -2.91 -32.64 26.17
CA SER A 39 -1.79 -33.32 26.86
C SER A 39 -0.30 -33.00 26.55
N LYS A 40 0.42 -32.54 27.59
CA LYS A 40 1.90 -32.56 27.71
C LYS A 40 2.48 -33.98 27.73
N PRO A 41 3.77 -34.16 27.42
CA PRO A 41 4.68 -34.53 28.52
C PRO A 41 6.06 -33.83 28.58
N ARG A 42 6.53 -33.66 29.82
CA ARG A 42 7.89 -33.45 30.38
C ARG A 42 9.13 -33.18 29.47
N SER A 43 9.66 -31.95 29.61
CA SER A 43 10.92 -31.58 30.33
C SER A 43 12.28 -32.23 30.02
N VAL A 44 13.33 -31.36 30.09
CA VAL A 44 14.81 -31.55 30.20
C VAL A 44 15.55 -31.06 28.92
N PHE A 45 16.61 -30.22 28.94
CA PHE A 45 17.35 -29.57 30.06
C PHE A 45 17.48 -28.02 29.96
N ARG A 46 18.65 -27.48 29.56
CA ARG A 46 19.04 -26.05 29.54
C ARG A 46 20.13 -25.76 28.50
N GLY A 47 20.12 -24.53 27.97
CA GLY A 47 21.28 -23.82 27.43
C GLY A 47 21.07 -22.32 27.67
N SER A 48 22.05 -21.62 28.25
CA SER A 48 21.97 -20.20 28.57
C SER A 48 22.50 -19.35 27.41
N ASP A 49 21.93 -18.18 27.14
CA ASP A 49 22.64 -16.92 27.43
C ASP A 49 21.85 -15.65 27.03
N THR A 50 22.38 -14.52 27.49
CA THR A 50 21.66 -13.29 27.80
C THR A 50 22.07 -12.15 26.86
N VAL A 51 21.08 -11.41 26.34
CA VAL A 51 21.10 -9.99 25.88
C VAL A 51 22.37 -9.46 25.20
N GLN A 52 22.21 -8.89 24.00
CA GLN A 52 22.84 -7.61 23.68
C GLN A 52 21.90 -6.74 22.82
N ARG A 53 21.68 -5.50 23.26
CA ARG A 53 20.75 -4.53 22.67
C ARG A 53 21.58 -3.35 22.18
N CYS A 54 21.74 -3.18 20.87
CA CYS A 54 22.50 -2.07 20.32
C CYS A 54 21.57 -0.91 19.94
N ILE A 55 21.65 0.15 20.74
CA ILE A 55 21.18 1.50 20.41
C ILE A 55 22.45 2.27 20.05
N THR A 56 22.46 3.00 18.94
CA THR A 56 23.55 3.94 18.65
C THR A 56 22.96 5.31 18.37
N THR A 57 23.33 6.25 19.22
CA THR A 57 22.88 7.64 19.21
C THR A 57 23.66 8.47 18.20
N ALA A 58 23.05 9.56 17.74
CA ALA A 58 23.74 10.63 17.03
C ALA A 58 24.86 11.25 17.89
N SER A 59 25.88 11.81 17.24
CA SER A 59 26.77 12.81 17.83
C SER A 59 27.11 13.88 16.80
N ILE A 60 27.07 15.12 17.25
CA ILE A 60 27.36 16.36 16.51
C ILE A 60 28.79 16.80 16.84
N CYS A 61 29.50 17.39 15.85
CA CYS A 61 30.67 18.31 15.87
C CYS A 61 31.81 18.11 16.93
N GLU A 62 33.02 18.68 16.83
CA GLU A 62 33.52 19.85 16.09
C GLU A 62 35.08 19.85 16.03
N SER A 63 35.66 20.70 15.16
CA SER A 63 37.07 21.22 15.21
C SER A 63 38.24 20.25 14.89
N SER A 64 39.43 20.66 14.41
CA SER A 64 40.00 22.01 14.11
C SER A 64 41.05 22.00 12.96
N GLU A 65 41.46 23.20 12.51
CA GLU A 65 42.74 23.56 11.83
C GLU A 65 43.01 23.13 10.35
N SER A 66 43.63 23.93 9.46
CA SER A 66 44.04 25.36 9.52
C SER A 66 44.33 25.96 8.11
N CYS A 67 44.37 27.31 8.01
CA CYS A 67 45.09 28.22 7.08
C CYS A 67 45.24 27.87 5.57
N SER A 68 45.03 28.81 4.62
CA SER A 68 45.73 30.11 4.56
C SER A 68 44.97 31.18 3.73
N ALA A 69 45.40 32.43 3.84
CA ALA A 69 44.71 33.62 3.32
C ALA A 69 45.04 34.00 1.87
N GLU A 70 44.16 34.78 1.22
CA GLU A 70 44.54 36.04 0.55
C GLU A 70 43.32 36.96 0.30
N GLN A 71 43.53 38.26 0.53
CA GLN A 71 42.69 39.46 0.32
C GLN A 71 43.68 40.65 0.17
N PRO A 72 43.30 41.90 -0.21
CA PRO A 72 41.96 42.46 -0.45
C PRO A 72 41.83 43.30 -1.75
N ALA A 73 40.63 43.84 -2.03
CA ALA A 73 40.46 45.23 -2.47
C ALA A 73 39.00 45.70 -2.28
N THR A 74 38.83 46.93 -1.78
CA THR A 74 37.55 47.58 -1.47
C THR A 74 37.06 48.49 -2.61
N THR A 75 35.75 48.75 -2.68
CA THR A 75 35.19 50.09 -2.95
C THR A 75 33.67 50.12 -2.67
N GLU A 76 33.16 51.29 -2.29
CA GLU A 76 31.79 51.52 -1.78
C GLU A 76 30.90 52.25 -2.82
N SER A 77 29.63 52.50 -2.45
CA SER A 77 28.68 53.50 -3.00
C SER A 77 28.04 53.21 -4.38
N GLU A 78 26.84 53.68 -4.72
CA GLU A 78 25.66 54.14 -3.92
C GLU A 78 24.41 54.13 -4.84
N ASP A 79 23.24 53.93 -4.22
CA ASP A 79 21.88 54.37 -4.59
C ASP A 79 21.25 54.12 -5.99
N GLY A 80 19.92 53.94 -6.00
CA GLY A 80 19.12 53.75 -7.22
C GLY A 80 17.73 53.12 -7.00
N HIS A 81 16.70 53.94 -6.77
CA HIS A 81 15.29 53.53 -6.83
C HIS A 81 14.91 52.90 -8.19
N VAL A 82 13.94 51.95 -8.20
CA VAL A 82 12.62 52.09 -8.87
C VAL A 82 11.77 50.79 -8.77
N ALA A 83 10.45 51.00 -8.64
CA ALA A 83 9.33 50.08 -8.88
C ALA A 83 9.01 48.96 -7.87
N GLU A 84 7.76 49.00 -7.39
CA GLU A 84 7.04 47.88 -6.81
C GLU A 84 6.79 46.79 -7.85
N SER A 85 7.04 45.54 -7.48
CA SER A 85 6.32 44.38 -8.01
C SER A 85 6.19 43.36 -6.88
N THR A 86 5.12 43.46 -6.09
CA THR A 86 4.75 42.41 -5.11
C THR A 86 4.14 41.22 -5.85
N ASP A 87 4.94 40.58 -6.69
CA ASP A 87 4.66 39.23 -7.17
C ASP A 87 4.95 38.28 -6.01
N ALA A 88 3.97 38.21 -5.10
CA ALA A 88 3.86 37.10 -4.18
C ALA A 88 3.58 35.86 -5.02
N GLU A 89 4.65 35.19 -5.45
CA GLU A 89 4.58 33.83 -5.97
C GLU A 89 3.87 32.98 -4.91
N GLN A 90 2.57 32.78 -5.13
CA GLN A 90 1.84 31.71 -4.48
C GLN A 90 2.38 30.42 -5.06
N ALA A 91 3.52 29.98 -4.51
CA ALA A 91 3.94 28.60 -4.53
C ALA A 91 2.73 27.80 -4.03
N GLY A 92 2.01 27.21 -4.98
CA GLY A 92 0.82 26.43 -4.71
C GLY A 92 1.27 25.18 -3.96
N PHE A 93 1.34 25.27 -2.64
CA PHE A 93 1.51 24.13 -1.75
C PHE A 93 0.34 23.19 -2.01
N HIS A 94 0.54 22.25 -2.92
CA HIS A 94 -0.33 21.11 -3.08
C HIS A 94 -0.37 20.42 -1.72
N GLN A 95 -1.50 20.54 -1.03
CA GLN A 95 -1.61 20.04 0.34
C GLN A 95 -1.53 18.52 0.28
N VAL A 96 -0.35 17.98 0.59
CA VAL A 96 -0.05 16.56 0.48
C VAL A 96 -1.03 15.78 1.34
N SER A 97 -1.76 14.87 0.71
CA SER A 97 -2.79 14.08 1.37
C SER A 97 -2.22 13.33 2.58
N SER A 98 -2.90 13.41 3.73
CA SER A 98 -2.61 12.58 4.92
C SER A 98 -2.93 11.09 4.72
N HIS A 99 -3.38 10.70 3.53
CA HIS A 99 -3.69 9.34 3.14
C HIS A 99 -2.97 8.99 1.84
N LEU A 100 -2.24 7.86 1.85
CA LEU A 100 -1.56 7.26 0.72
C LEU A 100 -2.18 5.87 0.46
N VAL A 101 -2.51 5.57 -0.79
CA VAL A 101 -3.03 4.27 -1.22
C VAL A 101 -2.10 3.69 -2.27
N ILE A 102 -1.61 2.48 -2.01
CA ILE A 102 -0.70 1.74 -2.86
C ILE A 102 -1.44 0.52 -3.40
N PHE A 103 -1.55 0.42 -4.73
CA PHE A 103 -2.06 -0.75 -5.42
C PHE A 103 -0.92 -1.55 -6.07
N ASP A 104 -1.01 -2.88 -6.03
CA ASP A 104 -0.29 -3.73 -6.99
C ASP A 104 -0.97 -3.68 -8.39
N TYR A 105 -0.31 -4.26 -9.40
CA TYR A 105 -0.78 -4.29 -10.78
C TYR A 105 -1.12 -5.69 -11.27
N ASP A 106 -0.16 -6.62 -11.23
CA ASP A 106 -0.35 -8.00 -11.68
C ASP A 106 -1.26 -8.76 -10.71
N ASP A 107 -2.19 -9.57 -11.25
CA ASP A 107 -3.28 -10.27 -10.54
C ASP A 107 -4.18 -9.43 -9.60
N THR A 108 -3.93 -8.11 -9.55
CA THR A 108 -4.62 -7.11 -8.74
C THR A 108 -5.43 -6.12 -9.58
N LEU A 109 -4.92 -5.72 -10.75
CA LEU A 109 -5.60 -4.87 -11.73
C LEU A 109 -5.71 -5.62 -13.06
N LEU A 110 -4.57 -6.10 -13.56
CA LEU A 110 -4.50 -7.00 -14.71
C LEU A 110 -4.62 -8.44 -14.21
N PRO A 111 -5.56 -9.27 -14.71
CA PRO A 111 -5.67 -10.68 -14.34
C PRO A 111 -4.61 -11.53 -15.07
N THR A 112 -3.34 -11.24 -14.82
CA THR A 112 -2.15 -11.79 -15.48
C THR A 112 -2.15 -13.32 -15.50
N TYR A 113 -2.55 -13.98 -14.40
CA TYR A 113 -2.69 -15.43 -14.33
C TYR A 113 -3.80 -15.98 -15.23
N ALA A 114 -4.96 -15.31 -15.29
CA ALA A 114 -6.05 -15.73 -16.15
C ALA A 114 -5.66 -15.63 -17.63
N LEU A 115 -4.99 -14.53 -18.02
CA LEU A 115 -4.42 -14.34 -19.35
C LEU A 115 -3.37 -15.41 -19.67
N ALA A 116 -2.46 -15.71 -18.74
CA ALA A 116 -1.46 -16.76 -18.91
C ALA A 116 -2.07 -18.19 -18.96
N CYS A 117 -3.23 -18.41 -18.36
CA CYS A 117 -4.00 -19.65 -18.53
C CYS A 117 -4.61 -19.72 -19.94
N ALA A 118 -5.30 -18.68 -20.39
CA ALA A 118 -5.90 -18.62 -21.72
C ALA A 118 -4.84 -18.76 -22.85
N GLN A 119 -3.68 -18.09 -22.72
CA GLN A 119 -2.56 -18.21 -23.65
C GLN A 119 -1.98 -19.63 -23.75
N ARG A 120 -1.97 -20.39 -22.64
CA ARG A 120 -1.53 -21.80 -22.64
C ARG A 120 -2.52 -22.73 -23.33
N SER A 121 -3.80 -22.35 -23.39
CA SER A 121 -4.83 -23.08 -24.14
C SER A 121 -4.91 -22.68 -25.63
N ASN A 122 -4.25 -21.58 -26.04
CA ASN A 122 -4.28 -21.08 -27.41
C ASN A 122 -3.22 -21.77 -28.30
N PRO A 123 -3.58 -22.38 -29.45
CA PRO A 123 -2.62 -22.97 -30.37
C PRO A 123 -1.54 -21.97 -30.82
N GLY A 124 -0.27 -22.29 -30.55
CA GLY A 124 0.87 -21.44 -30.90
C GLY A 124 1.33 -20.46 -29.82
N HIS A 125 0.74 -20.48 -28.61
CA HIS A 125 1.18 -19.70 -27.45
C HIS A 125 1.28 -18.18 -27.67
N GLN A 126 0.53 -17.63 -28.61
CA GLN A 126 0.46 -16.18 -28.83
C GLN A 126 -0.27 -15.48 -27.68
N LEU A 127 0.09 -14.21 -27.41
CA LEU A 127 -0.64 -13.38 -26.45
C LEU A 127 -2.14 -13.42 -26.74
N VAL A 128 -2.96 -13.47 -25.69
CA VAL A 128 -4.41 -13.47 -25.82
C VAL A 128 -4.84 -12.22 -26.60
N ASP A 129 -5.79 -12.41 -27.52
CA ASP A 129 -6.44 -11.30 -28.20
C ASP A 129 -7.42 -10.63 -27.21
N PRO A 130 -7.27 -9.33 -26.89
CA PRO A 130 -8.20 -8.63 -26.02
C PRO A 130 -9.65 -8.75 -26.46
N GLU A 131 -9.94 -8.82 -27.77
CA GLU A 131 -11.30 -8.96 -28.29
C GLU A 131 -12.00 -10.24 -27.80
N LEU A 132 -11.26 -11.32 -27.55
CA LEU A 132 -11.81 -12.59 -27.06
C LEU A 132 -12.24 -12.54 -25.59
N MET A 133 -11.80 -11.54 -24.82
CA MET A 133 -12.16 -11.34 -23.41
C MET A 133 -12.71 -9.93 -23.14
N GLY A 134 -13.05 -9.18 -24.19
CA GLY A 134 -13.31 -7.74 -24.15
C GLY A 134 -14.39 -7.35 -23.13
N GLU A 135 -15.57 -7.98 -23.20
CA GLU A 135 -16.69 -7.65 -22.30
C GLU A 135 -16.34 -7.85 -20.80
N ASP A 136 -15.62 -8.92 -20.45
CA ASP A 136 -15.22 -9.16 -19.06
C ASP A 136 -14.08 -8.23 -18.60
N LEU A 137 -13.16 -7.86 -19.51
CA LEU A 137 -12.10 -6.86 -19.24
C LEU A 137 -12.65 -5.43 -19.14
N ASP A 138 -13.66 -5.08 -19.93
CA ASP A 138 -14.37 -3.79 -19.84
C ASP A 138 -15.11 -3.69 -18.51
N ARG A 139 -15.85 -4.74 -18.11
CA ARG A 139 -16.55 -4.79 -16.82
C ARG A 139 -15.59 -4.71 -15.64
N LEU A 140 -14.44 -5.39 -15.72
CA LEU A 140 -13.36 -5.29 -14.73
C LEU A 140 -12.79 -3.87 -14.68
N THR A 141 -12.53 -3.26 -15.85
CA THR A 141 -12.03 -1.90 -15.99
C THR A 141 -12.96 -0.89 -15.32
N GLU A 142 -14.28 -0.97 -15.53
CA GLU A 142 -15.25 -0.11 -14.84
C GLU A 142 -15.20 -0.29 -13.31
N ALA A 143 -15.10 -1.53 -12.82
CA ALA A 143 -15.02 -1.80 -11.39
C ALA A 143 -13.71 -1.26 -10.76
N ILE A 144 -12.59 -1.30 -11.49
CA ILE A 144 -11.33 -0.67 -11.08
C ILE A 144 -11.47 0.87 -11.07
N LEU A 145 -12.00 1.46 -12.15
CA LEU A 145 -12.18 2.91 -12.27
C LEU A 145 -13.08 3.48 -11.18
N VAL A 146 -14.15 2.78 -10.79
CA VAL A 146 -15.00 3.18 -9.64
C VAL A 146 -14.17 3.25 -8.34
N ASN A 147 -13.29 2.27 -8.11
CA ASN A 147 -12.41 2.29 -6.93
C ASN A 147 -11.39 3.42 -7.00
N PHE A 148 -10.71 3.61 -8.14
CA PHE A 148 -9.73 4.68 -8.29
C PHE A 148 -10.34 6.08 -8.16
N ASN A 149 -11.51 6.33 -8.77
CA ASN A 149 -12.26 7.58 -8.60
C ASN A 149 -12.62 7.85 -7.13
N ASN A 150 -12.92 6.80 -6.36
CA ASN A 150 -13.15 6.94 -4.92
C ASN A 150 -11.84 7.21 -4.14
N VAL A 151 -10.71 6.58 -4.53
CA VAL A 151 -9.40 6.80 -3.91
C VAL A 151 -8.90 8.22 -4.11
N ILE A 152 -8.83 8.72 -5.35
CA ILE A 152 -8.23 10.04 -5.66
C ILE A 152 -8.96 11.22 -4.98
N ARG A 153 -10.21 11.00 -4.56
CA ARG A 153 -11.01 11.97 -3.79
C ARG A 153 -10.60 12.11 -2.32
N VAL A 154 -9.89 11.13 -1.77
CA VAL A 154 -9.57 11.04 -0.32
C VAL A 154 -8.10 10.75 -0.03
N ALA A 155 -7.32 10.36 -1.03
CA ALA A 155 -5.94 9.92 -0.87
C ALA A 155 -5.12 10.07 -2.16
N THR A 156 -3.80 10.12 -2.03
CA THR A 156 -2.88 9.97 -3.16
C THR A 156 -2.80 8.50 -3.55
N LEU A 157 -2.99 8.21 -4.84
CA LEU A 157 -2.90 6.87 -5.41
C LEU A 157 -1.53 6.64 -6.05
N VAL A 158 -0.89 5.51 -5.75
CA VAL A 158 0.37 5.06 -6.33
C VAL A 158 0.26 3.59 -6.72
N ILE A 159 0.84 3.21 -7.85
CA ILE A 159 0.95 1.81 -8.29
C ILE A 159 2.36 1.29 -8.00
N VAL A 160 2.50 0.13 -7.35
CA VAL A 160 3.79 -0.52 -7.06
C VAL A 160 3.74 -1.99 -7.48
N THR A 161 4.42 -2.33 -8.58
CA THR A 161 4.49 -3.70 -9.13
C THR A 161 5.87 -4.35 -8.93
N SER A 162 5.91 -5.66 -8.77
CA SER A 162 7.13 -6.48 -8.82
C SER A 162 7.51 -6.92 -10.26
N ALA A 163 6.73 -6.54 -11.27
CA ALA A 163 7.08 -6.66 -12.70
C ALA A 163 7.85 -5.42 -13.19
N SER A 164 8.36 -5.45 -14.44
CA SER A 164 9.03 -4.28 -15.04
C SER A 164 8.04 -3.22 -15.51
N SER A 165 8.48 -1.96 -15.56
CA SER A 165 7.68 -0.83 -16.07
C SER A 165 7.30 -1.05 -17.54
N GLN A 166 8.20 -1.65 -18.33
CA GLN A 166 7.92 -2.04 -19.71
C GLN A 166 6.76 -3.03 -19.80
N TRP A 167 6.73 -4.07 -18.94
CA TRP A 167 5.61 -5.01 -18.90
C TRP A 167 4.30 -4.33 -18.53
N LEU A 168 4.32 -3.48 -17.49
CA LEU A 168 3.14 -2.75 -17.06
C LEU A 168 2.59 -1.87 -18.18
N MET A 169 3.42 -1.04 -18.83
CA MET A 169 2.97 -0.17 -19.93
C MET A 169 2.38 -0.97 -21.09
N GLN A 170 3.10 -1.97 -21.61
CA GLN A 170 2.66 -2.77 -22.76
C GLN A 170 1.40 -3.59 -22.48
N SER A 171 1.26 -4.12 -21.27
CA SER A 171 0.07 -4.88 -20.88
C SER A 171 -1.13 -3.98 -20.57
N CYS A 172 -0.91 -2.79 -20.01
CA CYS A 172 -1.96 -1.81 -19.74
C CYS A 172 -2.54 -1.26 -21.04
N GLU A 173 -1.68 -0.82 -21.99
CA GLU A 173 -2.09 -0.40 -23.34
C GLU A 173 -2.90 -1.49 -24.05
N ARG A 174 -2.48 -2.76 -23.94
CA ARG A 174 -3.11 -3.89 -24.64
C ARG A 174 -4.44 -4.37 -24.01
N TYR A 175 -4.54 -4.44 -22.69
CA TYR A 175 -5.65 -5.13 -22.01
C TYR A 175 -6.51 -4.21 -21.13
N LEU A 176 -6.01 -3.04 -20.75
CA LEU A 176 -6.67 -2.10 -19.84
C LEU A 176 -6.48 -0.63 -20.31
N PRO A 177 -6.69 -0.28 -21.60
CA PRO A 177 -6.29 1.02 -22.15
C PRO A 177 -6.87 2.21 -21.38
N ARG A 178 -8.12 2.12 -20.94
CA ARG A 178 -8.81 3.15 -20.13
C ARG A 178 -8.24 3.31 -18.71
N ILE A 179 -7.56 2.29 -18.18
CA ILE A 179 -6.77 2.43 -16.95
C ILE A 179 -5.48 3.21 -17.23
N GLY A 180 -4.86 3.00 -18.39
CA GLY A 180 -3.71 3.79 -18.86
C GLY A 180 -4.06 5.26 -19.12
N GLU A 181 -5.25 5.52 -19.69
CA GLU A 181 -5.83 6.87 -19.80
C GLU A 181 -6.00 7.51 -18.42
N PHE A 182 -6.65 6.82 -17.47
CA PHE A 182 -6.83 7.29 -16.09
C PHE A 182 -5.49 7.56 -15.37
N PHE A 183 -4.49 6.70 -15.56
CA PHE A 183 -3.14 6.91 -15.01
C PHE A 183 -2.50 8.18 -15.56
N SER A 184 -2.72 8.48 -16.84
CA SER A 184 -2.18 9.67 -17.51
C SER A 184 -2.94 10.94 -17.11
N GLU A 185 -4.27 10.90 -17.06
CA GLU A 185 -5.14 12.04 -16.72
C GLU A 185 -4.93 12.53 -15.29
N HIS A 186 -4.67 11.61 -14.35
CA HIS A 186 -4.48 11.93 -12.93
C HIS A 186 -3.01 11.88 -12.47
N GLU A 187 -2.05 11.85 -13.41
CA GLU A 187 -0.61 11.79 -13.13
C GLU A 187 -0.22 10.71 -12.11
N ILE A 188 -0.87 9.54 -12.19
CA ILE A 188 -0.73 8.46 -11.20
C ILE A 188 0.70 7.93 -11.23
N ARG A 189 1.40 8.05 -10.09
CA ARG A 189 2.77 7.57 -9.95
C ARG A 189 2.80 6.05 -10.03
N ILE A 190 3.54 5.52 -11.00
CA ILE A 190 3.78 4.08 -11.19
C ILE A 190 5.23 3.77 -10.84
N ILE A 191 5.45 2.70 -10.06
CA ILE A 191 6.76 2.25 -9.61
C ILE A 191 6.91 0.76 -9.89
N SER A 192 7.86 0.42 -10.76
CA SER A 192 8.41 -0.93 -10.79
C SER A 192 9.43 -1.09 -9.67
N ALA A 193 9.10 -1.93 -8.68
CA ALA A 193 10.02 -2.34 -7.65
C ALA A 193 11.18 -3.17 -8.24
N ARG A 194 10.92 -3.91 -9.32
CA ARG A 194 11.93 -4.62 -10.09
C ARG A 194 12.93 -3.67 -10.73
N ASP A 195 12.52 -2.75 -11.60
CA ASP A 195 13.45 -1.92 -12.36
C ASP A 195 14.33 -1.05 -11.43
N ARG A 196 13.83 -0.70 -10.24
CA ARG A 196 14.59 -0.01 -9.19
C ARG A 196 15.59 -0.90 -8.45
N LEU A 197 15.30 -2.19 -8.24
CA LEU A 197 16.01 -3.06 -7.29
C LEU A 197 16.57 -4.38 -7.86
N ASP A 198 16.40 -4.68 -9.16
CA ASP A 198 16.92 -5.91 -9.82
C ASP A 198 18.46 -6.02 -9.71
N ASN A 199 19.16 -4.88 -9.67
CA ASN A 199 20.61 -4.78 -9.49
C ASN A 199 21.06 -4.72 -8.01
N SER A 200 20.13 -4.83 -7.05
CA SER A 200 20.45 -4.82 -5.62
C SER A 200 20.77 -6.22 -5.10
N LEU A 201 21.42 -6.31 -3.94
CA LEU A 201 21.63 -7.58 -3.23
C LEU A 201 20.39 -8.05 -2.44
N LEU A 202 19.24 -7.40 -2.64
CA LEU A 202 18.00 -7.67 -1.90
C LEU A 202 17.19 -8.77 -2.61
N ALA A 203 16.77 -9.78 -1.85
CA ALA A 203 15.83 -10.78 -2.37
C ALA A 203 14.48 -10.13 -2.74
N GLN A 204 13.89 -10.55 -3.87
CA GLN A 204 12.66 -10.00 -4.46
C GLN A 204 11.53 -9.73 -3.46
N LYS A 205 11.28 -10.66 -2.54
CA LYS A 205 10.30 -10.54 -1.44
C LYS A 205 10.45 -9.31 -0.53
N HIS A 206 11.57 -8.59 -0.63
CA HIS A 206 11.84 -7.36 0.11
C HIS A 206 11.71 -6.10 -0.76
N TRP A 207 11.63 -6.20 -2.09
CA TRP A 207 11.62 -5.03 -2.97
C TRP A 207 10.47 -4.06 -2.65
N LYS A 208 9.23 -4.54 -2.59
CA LYS A 208 8.07 -3.70 -2.20
C LYS A 208 8.21 -3.09 -0.80
N TYR A 209 8.87 -3.77 0.14
CA TYR A 209 9.11 -3.21 1.48
C TYR A 209 10.02 -1.98 1.45
N PHE A 210 11.10 -1.99 0.67
CA PHE A 210 11.95 -0.80 0.50
C PHE A 210 11.23 0.30 -0.29
N ILE A 211 10.51 -0.03 -1.37
CA ILE A 211 9.69 0.96 -2.09
C ILE A 211 8.64 1.61 -1.19
N PHE A 212 8.04 0.87 -0.25
CA PHE A 212 7.07 1.43 0.69
C PHE A 212 7.73 2.32 1.76
N ILE A 213 8.99 2.06 2.15
CA ILE A 213 9.77 3.00 2.98
C ILE A 213 9.98 4.30 2.20
N ASP A 214 10.56 4.22 0.99
CA ASP A 214 10.84 5.38 0.15
C ASP A 214 9.57 6.23 -0.05
N LEU A 215 8.43 5.58 -0.32
CA LEU A 215 7.14 6.24 -0.48
C LEU A 215 6.65 6.93 0.80
N VAL A 216 6.80 6.31 1.96
CA VAL A 216 6.38 6.91 3.24
C VAL A 216 7.30 8.07 3.62
N GLU A 217 8.61 7.93 3.43
CA GLU A 217 9.58 8.98 3.70
C GLU A 217 9.41 10.19 2.78
N GLU A 218 9.18 9.96 1.48
CA GLU A 218 8.94 11.02 0.49
C GLU A 218 7.58 11.71 0.70
N HIS A 219 6.50 10.94 0.85
CA HIS A 219 5.13 11.46 0.87
C HIS A 219 4.73 12.05 2.24
N PHE A 220 5.31 11.56 3.34
CA PHE A 220 4.94 11.99 4.71
C PHE A 220 6.07 12.72 5.45
N ILE A 221 7.08 13.25 4.77
CA ILE A 221 8.27 13.86 5.40
C ILE A 221 7.93 14.88 6.51
N GLU A 222 6.89 15.70 6.36
CA GLU A 222 6.49 16.68 7.37
C GLU A 222 5.67 16.06 8.51
N GLN A 223 4.84 15.04 8.24
CA GLN A 223 4.12 14.28 9.26
C GLN A 223 5.08 13.40 10.09
N LEU A 224 6.13 12.87 9.47
CA LEU A 224 7.22 12.15 10.15
C LEU A 224 8.01 13.07 11.11
N LYS A 225 8.22 14.34 10.75
CA LYS A 225 8.87 15.36 11.61
C LYS A 225 7.97 15.87 12.73
N SER A 226 6.69 16.14 12.42
CA SER A 226 5.74 16.76 13.35
C SER A 226 5.04 15.76 14.29
N GLY A 227 4.98 14.48 13.89
CA GLY A 227 4.21 13.45 14.59
C GLY A 227 2.72 13.43 14.24
N GLU A 228 2.27 14.27 13.30
CA GLU A 228 0.87 14.30 12.84
C GLU A 228 0.44 12.94 12.24
N PRO A 229 -0.84 12.56 12.38
CA PRO A 229 -1.33 11.26 11.94
C PRO A 229 -1.49 11.17 10.43
N PHE A 230 -1.05 10.05 9.85
CA PHE A 230 -1.32 9.69 8.47
C PHE A 230 -1.78 8.23 8.32
N THR A 231 -2.31 7.90 7.14
CA THR A 231 -2.77 6.55 6.78
C THR A 231 -2.03 6.06 5.54
N VAL A 232 -1.47 4.84 5.60
CA VAL A 232 -1.04 4.07 4.43
C VAL A 232 -2.02 2.92 4.22
N THR A 233 -2.53 2.74 3.01
CA THR A 233 -3.36 1.60 2.62
C THR A 233 -2.72 0.85 1.47
N SER A 234 -2.42 -0.44 1.67
CA SER A 234 -1.88 -1.35 0.66
C SER A 234 -2.99 -2.28 0.16
N ILE A 235 -3.10 -2.46 -1.15
CA ILE A 235 -4.09 -3.33 -1.79
C ILE A 235 -3.40 -4.17 -2.88
N GLY A 236 -3.51 -5.49 -2.78
CA GLY A 236 -2.95 -6.41 -3.77
C GLY A 236 -3.17 -7.88 -3.44
N ASP A 237 -2.87 -8.76 -4.39
CA ASP A 237 -3.06 -10.21 -4.29
C ASP A 237 -1.78 -10.98 -3.91
N GLY A 238 -0.63 -10.32 -3.84
CA GLY A 238 0.65 -10.88 -3.40
C GLY A 238 0.80 -10.95 -1.89
N SER A 239 1.80 -11.70 -1.42
CA SER A 239 2.25 -11.62 -0.02
C SER A 239 3.24 -10.47 0.20
N GLU A 240 3.87 -9.95 -0.85
CA GLU A 240 4.98 -8.99 -0.77
C GLU A 240 4.54 -7.61 -0.25
N GLU A 241 3.46 -7.05 -0.81
CA GLU A 241 2.87 -5.77 -0.40
C GLU A 241 2.19 -5.86 0.97
N ARG A 242 1.55 -6.99 1.29
CA ARG A 242 1.06 -7.27 2.64
C ARG A 242 2.21 -7.29 3.64
N GLU A 243 3.27 -8.04 3.36
CA GLU A 243 4.45 -8.08 4.22
C GLU A 243 5.10 -6.70 4.35
N ALA A 244 5.17 -5.91 3.28
CA ALA A 244 5.68 -4.54 3.30
C ALA A 244 4.86 -3.65 4.25
N CYS A 245 3.54 -3.58 4.04
CA CYS A 245 2.63 -2.80 4.85
C CYS A 245 2.65 -3.21 6.33
N MET A 246 2.62 -4.51 6.62
CA MET A 246 2.57 -5.02 8.00
C MET A 246 3.91 -4.91 8.73
N LYS A 247 5.05 -4.92 8.03
CA LYS A 247 6.36 -4.59 8.61
C LYS A 247 6.41 -3.11 9.04
N LEU A 248 5.95 -2.19 8.19
CA LEU A 248 5.84 -0.77 8.55
C LEU A 248 4.90 -0.56 9.74
N ALA A 249 3.73 -1.20 9.75
CA ALA A 249 2.79 -1.18 10.88
C ALA A 249 3.45 -1.62 12.20
N SER A 250 4.29 -2.65 12.16
CA SER A 250 5.02 -3.16 13.33
C SER A 250 6.12 -2.22 13.82
N ILE A 251 6.82 -1.54 12.90
CA ILE A 251 7.86 -0.54 13.21
C ILE A 251 7.22 0.68 13.90
N PHE A 252 6.09 1.16 13.37
CA PHE A 252 5.44 2.39 13.83
C PHE A 252 4.27 2.17 14.80
N LYS A 253 4.12 0.97 15.38
CA LYS A 253 3.01 0.57 16.26
C LYS A 253 2.74 1.46 17.50
N ASN A 254 3.70 2.30 17.88
CA ASN A 254 3.59 3.24 19.01
C ASN A 254 3.24 4.66 18.58
N GLN A 255 3.07 4.91 17.28
CA GLN A 255 2.67 6.19 16.69
C GLN A 255 1.17 6.19 16.38
N ASN A 256 0.60 7.38 16.17
CA ASN A 256 -0.80 7.55 15.74
C ASN A 256 -0.98 7.32 14.21
N TRP A 257 -0.14 6.49 13.60
CA TRP A 257 -0.12 6.24 12.16
C TRP A 257 -0.86 4.95 11.84
N ILE A 258 -1.69 4.98 10.80
CA ILE A 258 -2.62 3.91 10.46
C ILE A 258 -2.10 3.16 9.24
N PHE A 259 -1.96 1.85 9.36
CA PHE A 259 -1.52 0.96 8.29
C PHE A 259 -2.61 -0.07 8.00
N LYS A 260 -3.15 -0.03 6.78
CA LYS A 260 -4.22 -0.93 6.33
C LYS A 260 -3.69 -1.79 5.20
N ASN A 261 -3.85 -3.10 5.29
CA ASN A 261 -3.66 -4.01 4.19
C ASN A 261 -5.01 -4.63 3.79
N LEU A 262 -5.27 -4.70 2.48
CA LEU A 262 -6.32 -5.51 1.89
C LEU A 262 -5.72 -6.51 0.91
N LYS A 263 -5.66 -7.77 1.35
CA LYS A 263 -5.22 -8.91 0.55
C LYS A 263 -6.35 -9.40 -0.35
N LEU A 264 -6.21 -9.23 -1.66
CA LEU A 264 -7.03 -9.88 -2.67
C LEU A 264 -6.66 -11.37 -2.78
N LEU A 265 -7.49 -12.16 -3.43
CA LEU A 265 -7.19 -13.55 -3.78
C LEU A 265 -6.17 -13.63 -4.90
N SER A 266 -5.11 -14.40 -4.64
CA SER A 266 -4.03 -14.65 -5.60
C SER A 266 -4.51 -15.46 -6.79
N GLN A 267 -3.96 -15.20 -7.97
CA GLN A 267 -4.26 -15.92 -9.22
C GLN A 267 -5.78 -15.96 -9.56
N PRO A 268 -6.49 -14.82 -9.54
CA PRO A 268 -7.93 -14.80 -9.76
C PRO A 268 -8.29 -15.06 -11.23
N SER A 269 -9.50 -15.59 -11.47
CA SER A 269 -10.14 -15.46 -12.79
C SER A 269 -10.62 -14.01 -13.00
N VAL A 270 -10.87 -13.60 -14.24
CA VAL A 270 -11.36 -12.24 -14.56
C VAL A 270 -12.66 -11.94 -13.79
N ALA A 271 -13.62 -12.89 -13.79
CA ALA A 271 -14.86 -12.77 -13.03
C ALA A 271 -14.64 -12.67 -11.50
N CYS A 272 -13.69 -13.43 -10.94
CA CYS A 272 -13.32 -13.34 -9.53
C CYS A 272 -12.74 -11.95 -9.21
N LEU A 273 -11.81 -11.43 -10.03
CA LEU A 273 -11.22 -10.11 -9.83
C LEU A 273 -12.26 -8.98 -9.96
N LEU A 274 -13.21 -9.10 -10.87
CA LEU A 274 -14.37 -8.20 -10.99
C LEU A 274 -15.23 -8.20 -9.72
N GLU A 275 -15.54 -9.37 -9.14
CA GLU A 275 -16.29 -9.47 -7.88
C GLU A 275 -15.51 -8.87 -6.70
N GLN A 276 -14.18 -9.03 -6.68
CA GLN A 276 -13.31 -8.43 -5.67
C GLN A 276 -13.30 -6.90 -5.72
N HIS A 277 -13.13 -6.29 -6.90
CA HIS A 277 -13.24 -4.84 -7.07
C HIS A 277 -14.66 -4.33 -6.78
N SER A 278 -15.68 -5.11 -7.12
CA SER A 278 -17.08 -4.78 -6.79
C SER A 278 -17.35 -4.81 -5.28
N LEU A 279 -16.71 -5.72 -4.53
CA LEU A 279 -16.77 -5.75 -3.06
C LEU A 279 -16.02 -4.56 -2.47
N LEU A 280 -14.82 -4.24 -2.97
CA LEU A 280 -14.05 -3.07 -2.53
C LEU A 280 -14.85 -1.78 -2.72
N ALA A 281 -15.48 -1.58 -3.89
CA ALA A 281 -16.28 -0.39 -4.16
C ALA A 281 -17.46 -0.24 -3.19
N LYS A 282 -18.17 -1.35 -2.89
CA LYS A 282 -19.30 -1.37 -1.94
C LYS A 282 -18.89 -1.19 -0.48
N SER A 283 -17.67 -1.60 -0.13
CA SER A 283 -17.13 -1.52 1.23
C SER A 283 -16.18 -0.33 1.44
N PHE A 284 -15.90 0.45 0.38
CA PHE A 284 -14.92 1.54 0.33
C PHE A 284 -15.03 2.45 1.55
N ASP A 285 -16.22 3.00 1.75
CA ASP A 285 -16.54 3.90 2.85
C ASP A 285 -16.24 3.28 4.23
N SER A 286 -16.59 2.01 4.42
CA SER A 286 -16.36 1.30 5.68
C SER A 286 -14.88 1.02 5.93
N PHE A 287 -14.10 0.71 4.89
CA PHE A 287 -12.69 0.35 4.97
C PHE A 287 -11.78 1.58 5.09
N PHE A 288 -11.96 2.56 4.20
CA PHE A 288 -11.13 3.77 4.19
C PHE A 288 -11.42 4.67 5.40
N LYS A 289 -12.64 4.70 5.96
CA LYS A 289 -12.95 5.46 7.19
C LYS A 289 -12.54 4.76 8.50
N MET A 290 -12.01 3.52 8.47
CA MET A 290 -11.48 2.87 9.68
C MET A 290 -10.37 3.72 10.32
N ARG A 291 -10.45 3.97 11.63
CA ARG A 291 -9.46 4.75 12.41
C ARG A 291 -8.42 3.87 13.12
N THR A 292 -8.27 2.63 12.68
CA THR A 292 -7.31 1.66 13.22
C THR A 292 -6.58 0.99 12.07
N SER A 293 -5.33 0.59 12.31
CA SER A 293 -4.62 -0.33 11.44
C SER A 293 -5.42 -1.65 11.29
N ALA A 294 -5.28 -2.31 10.14
CA ALA A 294 -6.05 -3.51 9.82
C ALA A 294 -5.32 -4.39 8.80
N ASP A 295 -5.36 -5.70 8.97
CA ASP A 295 -4.90 -6.67 7.97
C ASP A 295 -6.10 -7.53 7.54
N LEU A 296 -6.68 -7.17 6.40
CA LEU A 296 -7.92 -7.76 5.87
C LEU A 296 -7.63 -8.62 4.64
N CYS A 297 -8.49 -9.59 4.39
CA CYS A 297 -8.54 -10.34 3.14
C CYS A 297 -9.97 -10.39 2.56
N ILE A 298 -10.07 -10.55 1.24
CA ILE A 298 -11.33 -10.96 0.59
C ILE A 298 -11.45 -12.49 0.66
N LEU A 299 -12.61 -12.97 1.12
CA LEU A 299 -12.96 -14.38 1.11
C LEU A 299 -14.31 -14.58 0.42
N PHE A 300 -14.41 -15.59 -0.44
CA PHE A 300 -15.67 -16.06 -1.00
C PHE A 300 -16.20 -17.27 -0.22
N ASP A 301 -17.47 -17.23 0.18
CA ASP A 301 -18.11 -18.30 0.92
C ASP A 301 -18.42 -19.49 0.01
N LYS A 302 -17.79 -20.65 0.26
CA LYS A 302 -17.93 -21.90 -0.52
C LYS A 302 -19.32 -22.57 -0.47
N LYS A 303 -20.41 -21.85 -0.18
CA LYS A 303 -21.74 -22.45 0.07
C LYS A 303 -22.91 -21.67 -0.53
N ARG A 304 -23.27 -22.04 -1.77
CA ARG A 304 -24.67 -22.35 -2.14
C ARG A 304 -24.79 -23.29 -3.36
N SER A 305 -23.96 -24.34 -3.40
CA SER A 305 -24.12 -25.48 -4.30
C SER A 305 -24.43 -26.75 -3.50
N LYS A 306 -25.60 -26.78 -2.85
CA LYS A 306 -26.31 -28.05 -2.69
C LYS A 306 -27.09 -28.26 -3.99
N PRO A 307 -27.00 -29.42 -4.66
CA PRO A 307 -28.06 -29.79 -5.59
C PRO A 307 -29.35 -29.91 -4.77
N ASP A 308 -30.45 -29.37 -5.28
CA ASP A 308 -31.76 -29.72 -4.76
C ASP A 308 -32.00 -31.21 -5.05
N ASN A 309 -32.48 -31.94 -4.04
CA ASN A 309 -32.75 -33.40 -4.09
C ASN A 309 -33.97 -33.73 -4.95
#